data_AF-A0A2M6UCP2-F1
#
_entry.id   AF-A0A2M6UCP2-F1
#
_cell.length_a   1.000
_cell.length_b   1.000
_cell.length_c   1.000
_cell.angle_alpha   90.00
_cell.angle_beta   90.00
_cell.angle_gamma   90.00
#
_symmetry.space_group_name_H-M   'P 1'
#
loop_
_entity.id
_entity.type
_entity.pdbx_description
1 polymer ?
#
loop_
_entity_poly.entity_id
_entity_poly.type
_entity_poly.pdbx_seq_one_letter_code
_entity_poly.pdbx_strand_id
1 'polypeptide(L)' 'MAEPLPTIIENSLQIAWDFLDRSGGIADPQQAAEILLDSIKTQILKGESRTLMLSNRAIAAFEQRQKAPC' A
#
# COMPACT_ATOMS: atom_id res chain seq x y z
N MET A 1 2.50 23.69 1.99
CA MET A 1 1.09 23.28 1.86
C MET A 1 1.06 21.80 2.20
N ALA A 2 0.36 21.39 3.26
CA ALA A 2 0.20 19.96 3.54
C ALA A 2 -0.78 19.42 2.49
N GLU A 3 -0.36 18.43 1.70
CA GLU A 3 -1.26 17.74 0.80
C GLU A 3 -2.44 17.15 1.60
N PRO A 4 -3.66 17.13 1.05
CA PRO A 4 -4.79 16.53 1.74
C PRO A 4 -4.49 15.06 2.01
N LEU A 5 -4.78 14.60 3.23
CA LEU A 5 -4.72 13.17 3.59
C LEU A 5 -5.35 12.23 2.55
N PRO A 6 -6.52 12.51 1.93
CA PRO A 6 -7.06 11.65 0.89
C PRO A 6 -6.15 11.55 -0.34
N THR A 7 -5.52 12.66 -0.76
CA THR A 7 -4.59 12.68 -1.90
C THR A 7 -3.35 11.84 -1.62
N ILE A 8 -2.84 11.86 -0.39
CA ILE A 8 -1.69 11.04 0.02
C ILE A 8 -2.06 9.56 -0.03
N ILE A 9 -3.25 9.19 0.44
CA ILE A 9 -3.73 7.80 0.42
C ILE A 9 -3.89 7.31 -1.02
N GLU A 10 -4.59 8.07 -1.86
CA GLU A 10 -4.83 7.70 -3.27
C GLU A 10 -3.52 7.57 -4.04
N ASN A 11 -2.61 8.54 -3.94
CA ASN A 11 -1.31 8.46 -4.61
C ASN A 11 -0.49 7.27 -4.11
N SER A 12 -0.48 7.02 -2.79
CA SER A 12 0.29 5.89 -2.23
C SER A 12 -0.26 4.55 -2.68
N LEU A 13 -1.59 4.42 -2.72
CA LEU A 13 -2.27 3.23 -3.19
C LEU A 13 -2.00 2.99 -4.68
N GLN A 14 -2.11 4.03 -5.50
CA GLN A 14 -1.91 3.92 -6.96
C GLN A 14 -0.48 3.48 -7.29
N ILE A 15 0.53 4.03 -6.61
CA ILE A 15 1.93 3.64 -6.79
C ILE A 15 2.14 2.17 -6.40
N ALA A 16 1.63 1.77 -5.23
CA ALA A 16 1.77 0.39 -4.77
C ALA A 16 1.02 -0.61 -5.67
N TRP A 17 -0.14 -0.21 -6.18
CA TRP A 17 -0.93 -1.02 -7.11
C TRP A 17 -0.23 -1.21 -8.46
N ASP A 18 0.25 -0.14 -9.10
CA ASP A 18 0.96 -0.22 -10.39
C ASP A 18 2.20 -1.13 -10.28
N PHE A 19 2.93 -1.04 -9.16
CA PHE A 19 4.07 -1.93 -8.91
C PHE A 19 3.67 -3.41 -8.84
N LEU A 20 2.60 -3.74 -8.11
CA LEU A 20 2.15 -5.12 -7.93
C LEU A 20 1.50 -5.70 -9.19
N ASP A 21 0.75 -4.87 -9.92
CA ASP A 21 0.14 -5.22 -11.21
C ASP A 21 1.22 -5.57 -12.23
N ARG A 22 2.27 -4.73 -12.35
CA ARG A 22 3.43 -5.02 -13.22
C ARG A 22 4.24 -6.23 -12.77
N SER A 23 4.29 -6.48 -11.46
CA SER A 23 5.00 -7.65 -10.93
C SER A 23 4.22 -8.97 -11.18
N GLY A 24 2.97 -8.89 -11.64
CA GLY A 24 2.10 -10.07 -11.82
C GLY A 24 1.75 -10.76 -10.50
N GLY A 25 1.96 -10.09 -9.36
CA GLY A 25 1.80 -10.65 -8.02
C GLY A 25 0.37 -10.55 -7.48
N ILE A 26 -0.54 -9.90 -8.20
CA ILE A 26 -1.94 -9.75 -7.79
C ILE A 26 -2.70 -11.01 -8.19
N ALA A 27 -2.72 -12.00 -7.30
CA ALA A 27 -3.55 -13.20 -7.47
C ALA A 27 -5.03 -12.90 -7.18
N ASP A 28 -5.29 -12.07 -6.15
CA ASP A 28 -6.62 -11.60 -5.80
C ASP A 28 -6.60 -10.06 -5.62
N PRO A 29 -7.22 -9.30 -6.54
CA PRO A 29 -7.18 -7.84 -6.51
C PRO A 29 -7.92 -7.27 -5.28
N GLN A 30 -8.94 -7.95 -4.78
CA GLN A 30 -9.72 -7.44 -3.66
C GLN A 30 -8.93 -7.57 -2.35
N GLN A 31 -8.31 -8.73 -2.12
CA GLN A 31 -7.42 -8.97 -1.01
C GLN A 31 -6.18 -8.05 -1.08
N ALA A 32 -5.61 -7.85 -2.26
CA ALA A 32 -4.50 -6.92 -2.45
C ALA A 32 -4.89 -5.49 -2.05
N ALA A 33 -6.06 -5.01 -2.50
CA ALA A 33 -6.56 -3.68 -2.16
C ALA A 33 -6.75 -3.51 -0.64
N GLU A 34 -7.34 -4.51 0.03
CA GLU A 34 -7.53 -4.49 1.48
C GLU A 34 -6.21 -4.42 2.24
N ILE A 35 -5.22 -5.24 1.87
CA ILE A 35 -3.90 -5.27 2.52
C ILE A 35 -3.18 -3.92 2.33
N LEU A 36 -3.20 -3.37 1.11
CA LEU A 36 -2.57 -2.10 0.81
C LEU A 36 -3.21 -0.96 1.60
N LEU A 37 -4.55 -0.87 1.59
CA LEU A 37 -5.30 0.17 2.31
C LEU A 37 -5.11 0.08 3.82
N ASP A 38 -5.14 -1.13 4.39
CA ASP A 38 -4.92 -1.35 5.83
C ASP A 38 -3.51 -0.89 6.25
N SER A 39 -2.50 -1.24 5.46
CA SER A 39 -1.12 -0.83 5.72
C SER A 39 -0.97 0.69 5.63
N ILE A 40 -1.49 1.33 4.58
CA ILE A 40 -1.44 2.79 4.41
C ILE A 40 -2.15 3.50 5.58
N LYS A 41 -3.37 3.07 5.96
CA LYS A 41 -4.11 3.64 7.09
C LYS A 41 -3.32 3.51 8.39
N THR A 42 -2.75 2.33 8.65
CA THR A 42 -1.93 2.07 9.83
C THR A 42 -0.71 2.97 9.90
N GLN A 43 -0.06 3.24 8.77
CA GLN A 43 1.10 4.14 8.73
C GLN A 43 0.71 5.61 8.92
N ILE A 44 -0.42 6.05 8.36
CA ILE A 44 -0.95 7.40 8.59
C ILE A 44 -1.31 7.60 10.06
N LEU A 45 -1.92 6.61 10.71
CA LEU A 45 -2.19 6.64 12.15
C LEU A 45 -0.91 6.73 13.00
N LYS A 46 0.22 6.25 12.49
CA LYS A 46 1.55 6.39 13.11
C LYS A 46 2.20 7.76 12.84
N GLY A 47 1.55 8.63 12.07
CA GLY A 47 2.06 9.96 11.71
C GLY A 47 2.88 9.99 10.42
N GLU A 48 2.90 8.90 9.65
CA GLU A 48 3.59 8.87 8.36
C GLU A 48 2.76 9.60 7.29
N SER A 49 3.32 10.64 6.70
CA SER A 49 2.69 11.43 5.63
C SER A 49 3.43 11.35 4.29
N ARG A 50 4.55 10.62 4.24
CA ARG A 50 5.39 10.50 3.05
C ARG A 50 4.82 9.46 2.10
N THR A 51 4.22 9.90 1.00
CA THR A 51 3.59 9.05 -0.03
C THR A 51 4.44 7.86 -0.47
N LEU A 52 5.73 8.10 -0.79
CA LEU A 52 6.63 7.02 -1.21
C LEU A 52 6.91 6.01 -0.10
N MET A 53 7.01 6.45 1.16
CA MET A 53 7.24 5.52 2.27
C MET A 53 5.99 4.69 2.57
N LEU A 54 4.82 5.30 2.50
CA LEU A 54 3.52 4.63 2.61
C LEU A 54 3.39 3.53 1.54
N SER A 55 3.71 3.87 0.28
CA SER A 55 3.68 2.94 -0.85
C SER A 55 4.62 1.76 -0.62
N ASN A 56 5.90 2.03 -0.30
CA ASN A 56 6.89 0.99 -0.08
C ASN A 56 6.53 0.08 1.10
N ARG A 57 5.97 0.63 2.19
CA ARG A 57 5.51 -0.17 3.33
C ARG A 57 4.28 -1.01 2.99
N ALA A 58 3.38 -0.49 2.15
CA ALA A 58 2.23 -1.24 1.67
C ALA A 58 2.66 -2.44 0.80
N ILE A 59 3.60 -2.23 -0.13
CA ILE A 59 4.19 -3.29 -0.95
C ILE A 59 4.87 -4.35 -0.06
N ALA A 60 5.72 -3.93 0.88
CA ALA A 60 6.41 -4.85 1.78
C ALA A 60 5.45 -5.66 2.68
N ALA A 61 4.32 -5.08 3.08
CA ALA A 61 3.28 -5.78 3.83
C ALA A 61 2.56 -6.82 2.96
N PHE A 62 2.26 -6.48 1.70
CA PHE A 62 1.66 -7.40 0.73
C PHE A 62 2.59 -8.58 0.42
N GLU A 63 3.87 -8.32 0.13
CA GLU A 63 4.85 -9.38 -0.12
C GLU A 63 5.04 -10.30 1.09
N GLN A 64 5.06 -9.77 2.32
CA GLN A 64 5.14 -10.59 3.53
C GLN A 64 3.90 -11.48 3.70
N ARG A 65 2.69 -10.96 3.42
CA ARG A 65 1.45 -11.75 3.44
C ARG A 65 1.45 -12.84 2.39
N GLN A 66 2.00 -12.58 1.21
CA GLN A 66 2.11 -13.57 0.13
C GLN A 66 3.21 -14.62 0.40
N LYS A 67 4.34 -14.21 0.98
CA LYS A 67 5.48 -15.08 1.33
C LYS A 67 5.30 -15.86 2.63
N ALA A 68 4.21 -15.67 3.36
CA ALA A 68 3.85 -16.50 4.50
C ALA A 68 2.96 -17.66 4.00
N PRO A 69 3.51 -18.79 3.52
CA PRO A 69 2.74 -20.01 3.49
C PRO A 69 2.46 -20.40 4.95
N CYS A 70 1.17 -20.53 5.29
CA CYS A 70 0.78 -21.29 6.47
C CYS A 70 1.28 -22.74 6.35
#